data_AF-A0A8I1SYL3-F1
#
_entry.id   AF-A0A8I1SYL3-F1
#
_cell.length_a   1.000
_cell.length_b   1.000
_cell.length_c   1.000
_cell.angle_alpha   90.00
_cell.angle_beta   90.00
_cell.angle_gamma   90.00
#
_symmetry.space_group_name_H-M   'P 1'
#
loop_
_entity.id
_entity.type
_entity.pdbx_description
1 polymer ?
#
loop_
_entity_poly.entity_id
_entity_poly.type
_entity_poly.pdbx_seq_one_letter_code
_entity_poly.pdbx_strand_id
1 'polypeptide(L)'
;MKNFTQTQIAEAIEKIGGNEIGGEDAARALRDTAGLNAPQIAAALTSEAGLGLEPHRVATALYFSGGLDLSIDEVVAAMNESKCFNIDQLAFAMHSEKGLDLDLDDTAAALLTQFSPAETANALYLLGEGAVPSISSSQIAAAIAAAAAAAD
;
A
#
# COMPACT_ATOMS: atom_id res chain seq x y z
N MET A 1 14.69 10.21 12.50
CA MET A 1 14.30 9.79 11.13
C MET A 1 15.45 10.13 10.22
N LYS A 2 16.06 9.15 9.53
CA LYS A 2 17.06 9.45 8.49
C LYS A 2 16.31 10.15 7.35
N ASN A 3 16.64 11.42 7.09
CA ASN A 3 16.19 12.10 5.88
C ASN A 3 16.99 11.50 4.72
N PHE A 4 16.35 10.61 3.96
CA PHE A 4 16.92 10.14 2.70
C PHE A 4 16.86 11.30 1.71
N THR A 5 18.00 11.60 1.11
CA THR A 5 18.09 12.75 0.21
C THR A 5 17.50 12.39 -1.14
N GLN A 6 16.91 13.37 -1.84
CA GLN A 6 16.47 13.21 -3.23
C GLN A 6 17.56 12.57 -4.10
N THR A 7 18.84 12.81 -3.77
CA THR A 7 20.01 12.23 -4.43
C THR A 7 20.02 10.69 -4.39
N GLN A 8 19.69 10.06 -3.26
CA GLN A 8 19.72 8.60 -3.16
C GLN A 8 18.59 7.95 -3.96
N ILE A 9 17.44 8.61 -4.01
CA ILE A 9 16.29 8.18 -4.82
C ILE A 9 16.64 8.35 -6.31
N ALA A 10 17.21 9.49 -6.70
CA ALA A 10 17.63 9.75 -8.07
C ALA A 10 18.74 8.80 -8.54
N GLU A 11 19.75 8.51 -7.71
CA GLU A 11 20.81 7.55 -8.02
C GLU A 11 20.25 6.13 -8.21
N ALA A 12 19.32 5.70 -7.35
CA ALA A 12 18.67 4.41 -7.49
C ALA A 12 17.90 4.31 -8.82
N ILE A 13 17.14 5.36 -9.17
CA ILE A 13 16.34 5.45 -10.41
C ILE A 13 17.23 5.56 -11.66
N GLU A 14 18.34 6.30 -11.60
CA GLU A 14 19.30 6.43 -12.70
C GLU A 14 19.95 5.07 -13.02
N LYS A 15 20.28 4.29 -11.99
CA LYS A 15 20.96 3.00 -12.12
C LYS A 15 20.11 1.92 -12.81
N ILE A 16 18.79 2.07 -12.81
CA ILE A 16 17.84 1.15 -13.46
C ILE A 16 17.69 1.43 -14.96
N GLY A 17 18.24 2.55 -15.46
CA GLY A 17 18.24 2.91 -16.88
C GLY A 17 16.88 3.47 -17.33
N GLY A 18 16.86 4.77 -17.68
CA GLY A 18 15.64 5.48 -18.05
C GLY A 18 15.01 4.95 -19.34
N ASN A 19 14.02 4.06 -19.20
CA ASN A 19 12.86 3.95 -20.06
C ASN A 19 11.76 3.20 -19.29
N GLU A 20 10.63 3.86 -19.03
CA GLU A 20 9.44 3.29 -18.36
C GLU A 20 9.73 2.38 -17.16
N ILE A 21 10.33 2.94 -16.10
CA ILE A 21 10.60 2.21 -14.86
C ILE A 21 9.25 1.92 -14.16
N GLY A 22 8.89 0.64 -14.07
CA GLY A 22 7.76 0.17 -13.26
C GLY A 22 8.01 0.42 -11.77
N GLY A 23 6.94 0.57 -10.99
CA GLY A 23 7.05 0.83 -9.56
C GLY A 23 7.80 -0.29 -8.83
N GLU A 24 7.64 -1.53 -9.31
CA GLU A 24 8.32 -2.73 -8.86
C GLU A 24 9.84 -2.62 -8.99
N ASP A 25 10.34 -2.27 -10.18
CA ASP A 25 11.78 -2.17 -10.43
C ASP A 25 12.41 -1.04 -9.60
N ALA A 26 11.70 0.06 -9.42
CA ALA A 26 12.13 1.14 -8.52
C ALA A 26 12.15 0.69 -7.06
N ALA A 27 11.15 -0.03 -6.58
CA ALA A 27 11.10 -0.56 -5.22
C ALA A 27 12.31 -1.46 -4.94
N ARG A 28 12.59 -2.40 -5.86
CA ARG A 28 13.75 -3.29 -5.77
C ARG A 28 15.06 -2.52 -5.82
N ALA A 29 15.20 -1.56 -6.74
CA ALA A 29 16.41 -0.74 -6.83
C ALA A 29 16.66 0.07 -5.57
N LEU A 30 15.62 0.68 -4.99
CA LEU A 30 15.72 1.44 -3.75
C LEU A 30 16.14 0.55 -2.57
N ARG A 31 15.65 -0.69 -2.50
CA ARG A 31 16.12 -1.67 -1.52
C ARG A 31 17.59 -2.04 -1.76
N ASP A 32 17.93 -2.46 -2.98
CA ASP A 32 19.21 -3.10 -3.27
C ASP A 32 20.38 -2.09 -3.34
N THR A 33 20.10 -0.85 -3.77
CA THR A 33 21.13 0.18 -3.95
C THR A 33 21.24 1.14 -2.78
N ALA A 34 20.11 1.58 -2.22
CA ALA A 34 20.06 2.55 -1.13
C ALA A 34 19.83 1.89 0.25
N GLY A 35 19.56 0.58 0.29
CA GLY A 35 19.35 -0.16 1.55
C GLY A 35 18.10 0.32 2.29
N LEU A 36 17.11 0.86 1.57
CA LEU A 36 15.90 1.39 2.18
C LEU A 36 15.02 0.26 2.71
N ASN A 37 14.33 0.53 3.83
CA ASN A 37 13.29 -0.35 4.33
C ASN A 37 11.94 -0.09 3.63
N ALA A 38 10.99 -1.00 3.77
CA ALA A 38 9.70 -0.92 3.07
C ALA A 38 8.94 0.41 3.30
N PRO A 39 8.84 0.97 4.52
CA PRO A 39 8.22 2.28 4.73
C PRO A 39 8.92 3.43 3.99
N GLN A 40 10.26 3.42 3.95
CA GLN A 40 11.04 4.42 3.23
C GLN A 40 10.87 4.29 1.71
N ILE A 41 10.78 3.05 1.21
CA ILE A 41 10.52 2.78 -0.19
C ILE A 41 9.13 3.27 -0.57
N ALA A 42 8.10 2.99 0.23
CA ALA A 42 6.74 3.47 0.00
C ALA A 42 6.69 5.02 -0.09
N ALA A 43 7.37 5.70 0.84
CA ALA A 43 7.48 7.17 0.83
C ALA A 43 8.23 7.68 -0.40
N ALA A 44 9.32 7.02 -0.81
CA ALA A 44 10.11 7.41 -1.97
C ALA A 44 9.32 7.23 -3.29
N LEU A 45 8.59 6.13 -3.43
CA LEU A 45 7.80 5.82 -4.61
C LEU A 45 6.66 6.83 -4.84
N THR A 46 6.00 7.28 -3.77
CA THR A 46 4.90 8.25 -3.88
C THR A 46 5.36 9.71 -3.94
N SER A 47 6.59 10.00 -3.51
CA SER A 47 7.15 11.35 -3.58
C SER A 47 7.30 11.81 -5.03
N GLU A 48 6.97 13.06 -5.31
CA GLU A 48 7.20 13.69 -6.62
C GLU A 48 8.69 13.69 -7.04
N ALA A 49 9.60 13.64 -6.06
CA ALA A 49 11.03 13.53 -6.32
C ALA A 49 11.50 12.09 -6.64
N GLY A 50 10.65 11.10 -6.42
CA GLY A 50 10.85 9.73 -6.85
C GLY A 50 10.08 9.45 -8.13
N LEU A 51 8.97 8.72 -8.00
CA LEU A 51 8.11 8.35 -9.14
C LEU A 51 6.72 9.00 -9.11
N GLY A 52 6.34 9.67 -8.02
CA GLY A 52 5.01 10.26 -7.88
C GLY A 52 3.88 9.25 -8.01
N LEU A 53 4.11 7.99 -7.61
CA LEU A 53 3.14 6.91 -7.81
C LEU A 53 1.88 7.11 -6.97
N GLU A 54 0.75 6.77 -7.57
CA GLU A 54 -0.53 6.67 -6.89
C GLU A 54 -0.52 5.51 -5.86
N PRO A 55 -1.29 5.59 -4.78
CA PRO A 55 -1.26 4.61 -3.68
C PRO A 55 -1.41 3.15 -4.11
N HIS A 56 -2.29 2.87 -5.08
CA HIS A 56 -2.49 1.52 -5.59
C HIS A 56 -1.24 0.96 -6.28
N ARG A 57 -0.52 1.79 -7.05
CA ARG A 57 0.74 1.38 -7.69
C ARG A 57 1.86 1.16 -6.68
N VAL A 58 1.84 1.92 -5.57
CA VAL A 58 2.78 1.68 -4.47
C VAL A 58 2.50 0.35 -3.79
N ALA A 59 1.24 0.02 -3.50
CA ALA A 59 0.87 -1.28 -2.95
C ALA A 59 1.31 -2.44 -3.87
N THR A 60 1.01 -2.35 -5.17
CA THR A 60 1.47 -3.32 -6.19
C THR A 60 2.98 -3.47 -6.18
N ALA A 61 3.74 -2.37 -6.15
CA ALA A 61 5.20 -2.38 -6.13
C ALA A 61 5.79 -3.07 -4.89
N LEU A 62 5.13 -2.95 -3.74
CA LEU A 62 5.56 -3.57 -2.50
C LEU A 62 5.16 -5.06 -2.44
N TYR A 63 3.98 -5.41 -2.94
CA TYR A 63 3.41 -6.75 -2.85
C TYR A 63 4.01 -7.73 -3.86
N PHE A 64 4.11 -7.36 -5.13
CA PHE A 64 4.47 -8.32 -6.18
C PHE A 64 5.94 -8.74 -6.11
N SER A 65 6.21 -9.99 -6.53
CA SER A 65 7.56 -10.58 -6.57
C SER A 65 8.56 -9.84 -7.46
N GLY A 66 8.06 -8.99 -8.39
CA GLY A 66 8.90 -8.10 -9.19
C GLY A 66 9.51 -6.95 -8.38
N GLY A 67 8.87 -6.57 -7.27
CA GLY A 67 9.28 -5.48 -6.39
C GLY A 67 9.88 -5.96 -5.08
N LEU A 68 9.14 -5.86 -3.99
CA LEU A 68 9.63 -6.26 -2.65
C LEU A 68 9.16 -7.63 -2.17
N ASP A 69 8.15 -8.23 -2.79
CA ASP A 69 7.60 -9.55 -2.42
C ASP A 69 7.12 -9.59 -0.95
N LEU A 70 6.50 -8.50 -0.49
CA LEU A 70 5.98 -8.40 0.87
C LEU A 70 4.61 -9.07 1.00
N SER A 71 4.32 -9.60 2.18
CA SER A 71 2.96 -10.01 2.53
C SER A 71 2.00 -8.81 2.60
N ILE A 72 0.70 -9.05 2.49
CA ILE A 72 -0.34 -8.00 2.55
C ILE A 72 -0.20 -7.16 3.83
N ASP A 73 0.00 -7.81 4.98
CA ASP A 73 0.17 -7.14 6.27
C ASP A 73 1.41 -6.23 6.29
N GLU A 74 2.52 -6.70 5.72
CA GLU A 74 3.75 -5.92 5.58
C GLU A 74 3.57 -4.73 4.62
N VAL A 75 2.76 -4.87 3.57
CA VAL A 75 2.42 -3.77 2.65
C VAL A 75 1.62 -2.70 3.38
N VAL A 76 0.55 -3.07 4.09
CA VAL A 76 -0.28 -2.13 4.87
C VAL A 76 0.57 -1.44 5.94
N ALA A 77 1.40 -2.19 6.66
CA ALA A 77 2.33 -1.64 7.65
C ALA A 77 3.31 -0.65 7.01
N ALA A 78 3.95 -1.02 5.91
CA ALA A 78 4.91 -0.17 5.20
C ALA A 78 4.27 1.14 4.72
N MET A 79 3.09 1.06 4.11
CA MET A 79 2.35 2.23 3.66
C MET A 79 1.89 3.10 4.84
N ASN A 80 1.36 2.53 5.92
CA ASN A 80 0.95 3.29 7.11
C ASN A 80 2.13 3.95 7.85
N GLU A 81 3.26 3.25 7.95
CA GLU A 81 4.49 3.75 8.58
C GLU A 81 5.20 4.81 7.74
N SER A 82 5.01 4.81 6.42
CA SER A 82 5.54 5.87 5.54
C SER A 82 4.99 7.26 5.86
N LYS A 83 3.81 7.33 6.51
CA LYS A 83 3.05 8.56 6.80
C LYS A 83 2.66 9.36 5.56
N CYS A 84 2.74 8.75 4.38
CA CYS A 84 2.33 9.35 3.11
C CYS A 84 0.89 8.99 2.71
N PHE A 85 0.29 7.98 3.35
CA PHE A 85 -1.04 7.48 3.01
C PHE A 85 -2.01 7.57 4.18
N ASN A 86 -3.27 7.86 3.88
CA ASN A 86 -4.37 7.73 4.84
C ASN A 86 -5.07 6.36 4.68
N ILE A 87 -5.85 5.97 5.69
CA ILE A 87 -6.53 4.67 5.70
C ILE A 87 -7.43 4.46 4.48
N ASP A 88 -8.06 5.51 3.94
CA ASP A 88 -8.94 5.42 2.77
C ASP A 88 -8.13 5.07 1.50
N GLN A 89 -6.95 5.66 1.35
CA GLN A 89 -6.01 5.35 0.27
C GLN A 89 -5.44 3.95 0.39
N LEU A 90 -5.15 3.49 1.61
CA LEU A 90 -4.76 2.12 1.89
C LEU A 90 -5.89 1.15 1.50
N ALA A 91 -7.10 1.38 1.98
CA ALA A 91 -8.27 0.57 1.66
C ALA A 91 -8.51 0.50 0.15
N PHE A 92 -8.38 1.64 -0.56
CA PHE A 92 -8.51 1.68 -2.01
C PHE A 92 -7.39 0.92 -2.71
N ALA A 93 -6.14 1.06 -2.26
CA ALA A 93 -5.01 0.36 -2.83
C ALA A 93 -5.11 -1.17 -2.64
N MET A 94 -5.69 -1.63 -1.54
CA MET A 94 -5.92 -3.05 -1.28
C MET A 94 -7.09 -3.60 -2.11
N HIS A 95 -8.24 -2.92 -2.13
CA HIS A 95 -9.48 -3.44 -2.70
C HIS A 95 -9.63 -3.20 -4.21
N SER A 96 -8.99 -2.17 -4.76
CA SER A 96 -9.17 -1.81 -6.18
C SER A 96 -8.55 -2.85 -7.11
N GLU A 97 -9.23 -3.13 -8.24
CA GLU A 97 -8.70 -3.90 -9.38
C GLU A 97 -7.36 -3.34 -9.91
N LYS A 98 -7.09 -2.04 -9.72
CA LYS A 98 -5.82 -1.41 -10.11
C LYS A 98 -4.70 -1.59 -9.08
N GLY A 99 -5.05 -2.03 -7.87
CA GLY A 99 -4.14 -2.23 -6.75
C GLY A 99 -3.86 -3.70 -6.52
N LEU A 100 -4.28 -4.22 -5.37
CA LEU A 100 -4.10 -5.63 -5.02
C LEU A 100 -5.32 -6.51 -5.31
N ASP A 101 -6.46 -5.91 -5.69
CA ASP A 101 -7.70 -6.62 -6.02
C ASP A 101 -8.16 -7.62 -4.93
N LEU A 102 -7.96 -7.25 -3.66
CA LEU A 102 -8.39 -8.06 -2.53
C LEU A 102 -9.90 -7.98 -2.37
N ASP A 103 -10.50 -9.09 -1.95
CA ASP A 103 -11.91 -9.07 -1.56
C ASP A 103 -12.13 -8.24 -0.28
N LEU A 104 -13.39 -8.04 0.09
CA LEU A 104 -13.74 -7.19 1.22
C LEU A 104 -13.25 -7.75 2.56
N ASP A 105 -13.24 -9.08 2.71
CA ASP A 105 -12.84 -9.76 3.94
C ASP A 105 -11.32 -9.67 4.12
N ASP A 106 -10.57 -9.96 3.05
CA ASP A 106 -9.11 -9.82 3.02
C ASP A 106 -8.67 -8.36 3.19
N THR A 107 -9.37 -7.42 2.57
CA THR A 107 -9.11 -5.98 2.77
C THR A 107 -9.36 -5.58 4.22
N ALA A 108 -10.45 -6.05 4.83
CA ALA A 108 -10.75 -5.77 6.23
C ALA A 108 -9.68 -6.35 7.16
N ALA A 109 -9.26 -7.60 6.92
CA ALA A 109 -8.20 -8.26 7.67
C ALA A 109 -6.88 -7.49 7.58
N ALA A 110 -6.47 -7.12 6.37
CA ALA A 110 -5.25 -6.36 6.12
C ALA A 110 -5.24 -5.04 6.91
N LEU A 111 -6.33 -4.27 6.86
CA LEU A 111 -6.46 -3.00 7.57
C LEU A 111 -6.49 -3.18 9.09
N LEU A 112 -7.14 -4.23 9.60
CA LEU A 112 -7.21 -4.50 11.04
C LEU A 112 -5.85 -4.79 11.69
N THR A 113 -4.84 -5.15 10.90
CA THR A 113 -3.47 -5.29 11.42
C THR A 113 -2.87 -3.96 11.89
N GLN A 114 -3.35 -2.83 11.36
CA GLN A 114 -2.80 -1.49 11.61
C GLN A 114 -3.81 -0.51 12.21
N PHE A 115 -5.11 -0.78 12.08
CA PHE A 115 -6.20 0.15 12.41
C PHE A 115 -7.28 -0.50 13.27
N SER A 116 -8.03 0.33 14.00
CA SER A 116 -9.14 -0.17 14.80
C SER A 116 -10.33 -0.61 13.92
N PRO A 117 -11.21 -1.51 14.41
CA PRO A 117 -12.42 -1.91 13.69
C PRO A 117 -13.30 -0.74 13.23
N ALA A 118 -13.37 0.34 14.01
CA ALA A 118 -14.15 1.52 13.66
C ALA A 118 -13.53 2.30 12.49
N GLU A 119 -12.20 2.45 12.47
CA GLU A 119 -11.48 3.12 11.38
C GLU A 119 -11.59 2.30 10.09
N THR A 120 -11.37 0.98 10.18
CA THR A 120 -11.53 0.06 9.06
C THR A 120 -12.94 0.11 8.49
N ALA A 121 -13.98 0.08 9.33
CA ALA A 121 -15.37 0.20 8.88
C ALA A 121 -15.63 1.49 8.10
N ASN A 122 -15.10 2.61 8.58
CA ASN A 122 -15.27 3.90 7.94
C ASN A 122 -14.55 3.97 6.58
N ALA A 123 -13.33 3.45 6.49
CA ALA A 123 -12.58 3.39 5.23
C ALA A 123 -13.29 2.52 4.19
N LEU A 124 -13.80 1.34 4.61
CA LEU A 124 -14.57 0.45 3.73
C LEU A 124 -15.91 1.06 3.30
N TYR A 125 -16.56 1.85 4.17
CA TYR A 125 -17.77 2.58 3.81
C TYR A 125 -17.50 3.62 2.71
N LEU A 126 -16.40 4.38 2.84
CA LEU A 126 -16.01 5.40 1.86
C LEU A 126 -15.61 4.80 0.50
N LEU A 127 -15.08 3.57 0.47
CA LEU A 127 -14.87 2.83 -0.78
C LEU A 127 -16.17 2.57 -1.55
N GLY A 128 -17.24 2.23 -0.82
CA GLY A 128 -18.56 1.94 -1.38
C GLY A 128 -19.28 3.18 -1.95
N GLU A 129 -18.94 4.39 -1.51
CA GLU A 129 -19.56 5.62 -2.05
C GLU A 129 -18.89 6.14 -3.33
N GLY A 130 -17.65 5.72 -3.63
CA GLY A 130 -16.84 6.30 -4.70
C GLY A 130 -16.55 5.41 -5.92
N ALA A 131 -16.53 4.08 -5.80
CA ALA A 131 -15.99 3.22 -6.87
C ALA A 131 -16.69 1.87 -7.07
N VAL A 132 -17.44 1.34 -6.10
CA VAL A 132 -18.07 0.01 -6.19
C VAL A 132 -19.54 0.10 -5.81
N PRO A 133 -20.49 -0.31 -6.65
CA PRO A 133 -21.90 -0.24 -6.28
C PRO A 133 -22.17 -1.23 -5.13
N SER A 134 -22.61 -0.68 -3.99
CA SER A 134 -23.43 -1.38 -2.98
C SER A 134 -22.71 -2.32 -2.00
N ILE A 135 -21.59 -1.90 -1.38
CA ILE A 135 -21.15 -2.55 -0.14
C ILE A 135 -22.08 -2.10 0.99
N SER A 136 -22.93 -2.99 1.48
CA SER A 136 -23.85 -2.69 2.57
C SER A 136 -23.15 -2.63 3.92
N SER A 137 -23.67 -1.84 4.87
CA SER A 137 -23.16 -1.80 6.25
C SER A 137 -23.14 -3.20 6.91
N SER A 138 -24.07 -4.09 6.53
CA SER A 138 -24.08 -5.48 6.96
C SER A 138 -22.91 -6.31 6.43
N GLN A 139 -22.46 -6.06 5.19
CA GLN A 139 -21.28 -6.73 4.62
C GLN A 139 -20.00 -6.23 5.29
N ILE A 140 -19.88 -4.93 5.53
CA ILE A 140 -18.73 -4.35 6.25
C ILE A 140 -18.63 -4.95 7.67
N ALA A 141 -19.75 -5.01 8.38
CA ALA A 141 -19.78 -5.60 9.73
C ALA A 141 -19.41 -7.10 9.71
N ALA A 142 -19.87 -7.85 8.71
CA ALA A 142 -19.54 -9.25 8.54
C ALA A 142 -18.04 -9.45 8.25
N ALA A 143 -17.47 -8.66 7.33
CA ALA A 143 -16.06 -8.69 6.96
C ALA A 143 -15.16 -8.40 8.17
N ILE A 144 -15.48 -7.37 8.95
CA ILE A 144 -14.73 -7.02 10.16
C ILE A 144 -14.85 -8.12 11.23
N ALA A 145 -16.04 -8.71 11.41
CA ALA A 145 -16.22 -9.80 12.36
C ALA A 145 -15.47 -11.07 11.95
N ALA A 146 -15.48 -11.40 10.65
CA ALA A 146 -14.74 -12.54 10.11
C ALA A 146 -13.23 -12.35 10.26
N ALA A 147 -12.73 -11.17 9.89
CA ALA A 147 -11.32 -10.81 10.02
C ALA A 147 -10.85 -10.79 11.49
N ALA A 148 -11.66 -10.28 12.42
CA ALA A 148 -11.35 -10.31 13.85
C ALA A 148 -11.30 -11.75 14.39
N ALA A 149 -12.19 -12.63 13.93
CA ALA A 149 -12.22 -14.03 14.35
C ALA A 149 -11.06 -14.88 13.79
N ALA A 150 -10.45 -14.46 12.68
CA ALA A 150 -9.29 -15.14 12.09
C ALA A 150 -7.95 -14.77 12.76
N ALA A 151 -7.93 -13.71 13.58
CA ALA A 151 -6.75 -13.22 14.29
C ALA A 151 -6.58 -13.79 15.72
N ASP A 152 -7.57 -14.54 16.23
CA ASP A 152 -7.57 -15.27 17.52
C ASP A 152 -7.11 -16.74 17.34
#